data_AF-A0A2U9PWR8-F1
#
_entry.id   AF-A0A2U9PWR8-F1
#
_cell.length_a   1.000
_cell.length_b   1.000
_cell.length_c   1.000
_cell.angle_alpha   90.00
_cell.angle_beta   90.00
_cell.angle_gamma   90.00
#
_symmetry.space_group_name_H-M   'P 1'
#
loop_
_entity.id
_entity.type
_entity.pdbx_description
1 polymer ?
#
loop_
_entity_poly.entity_id
_entity_poly.type
_entity_poly.pdbx_seq_one_letter_code
_entity_poly.pdbx_strand_id
1 'polypeptide(L)'
;MSSPSNDPSGGQPPASEVTPAQPSGISRRKLFGAAGVTAAVVGAASAGALAGRASAAANAPHGALSGPVPFRGERQAGIITEAQDRMHFCAFDVTTDSREDVIALLKQWTQMAERMTKGEETEPDGAVGGNPYSPPTDTGEALGLPASQLTLTIGFGPGFFSKDGKDRFGIADQQPAELKPLPKFPNETMDPARSGGDICIQACANDPQVAVHAIRNLARVGFGTVAVRYSQLGFGRTSSTTRDQATPRNLFGFKDGTNNIKADETDALNEHVWVGDGDGPAWLTGGTYLLTRRIRMRIENWDRTTLLEQERVIGRQKGSGAPNGLQDEFEELDFDMTDAKGKPMIDVDAHVRLVSPQNLGGIEILRRGYNFTDGTDGFGHLDAGLFFIAFVRSPEKQFIPMLSEMSRKDALNEYITHTGTAIFACPPGIPEGDASAYWGSTLFS
;
A
#
# COMPACT_ATOMS: atom_id res chain seq x y z
N MET A 1 -28.69 -60.55 50.62
CA MET A 1 -28.53 -60.52 52.09
C MET A 1 -27.19 -59.88 52.39
N SER A 2 -27.23 -58.81 53.18
CA SER A 2 -26.18 -58.28 54.07
C SER A 2 -24.98 -57.53 53.46
N SER A 3 -25.05 -56.19 53.58
CA SER A 3 -23.93 -55.33 53.99
C SER A 3 -23.50 -55.67 55.45
N PRO A 4 -22.34 -55.19 55.95
CA PRO A 4 -22.33 -53.84 56.56
C PRO A 4 -21.03 -53.00 56.39
N SER A 5 -21.28 -51.69 56.22
CA SER A 5 -20.65 -50.47 56.78
C SER A 5 -19.28 -50.48 57.47
N ASN A 6 -18.44 -49.48 57.12
CA ASN A 6 -18.10 -48.37 58.04
C ASN A 6 -17.52 -47.14 57.31
N ASP A 7 -17.94 -45.96 57.76
CA ASP A 7 -17.51 -44.56 57.49
C ASP A 7 -17.47 -43.89 58.90
N PRO A 8 -17.10 -42.61 59.17
CA PRO A 8 -16.37 -41.58 58.42
C PRO A 8 -15.27 -40.86 59.25
N SER A 9 -14.52 -39.93 58.65
CA SER A 9 -14.26 -38.56 59.20
C SER A 9 -13.16 -37.81 58.42
N GLY A 10 -13.38 -36.52 58.13
CA GLY A 10 -12.28 -35.64 57.68
C GLY A 10 -12.63 -34.36 56.92
N GLY A 11 -13.46 -33.48 57.51
CA GLY A 11 -13.40 -32.00 57.47
C GLY A 11 -13.00 -31.23 56.20
N GLN A 12 -13.95 -30.47 55.66
CA GLN A 12 -13.78 -29.37 54.71
C GLN A 12 -13.72 -28.02 55.47
N PRO A 13 -12.77 -27.10 55.19
CA PRO A 13 -12.79 -25.75 55.78
C PRO A 13 -13.62 -24.76 54.93
N PRO A 14 -14.22 -23.71 55.55
CA PRO A 14 -15.20 -22.83 54.92
C PRO A 14 -14.57 -21.64 54.16
N ALA A 15 -15.37 -21.12 53.23
CA ALA A 15 -15.09 -19.91 52.44
C ALA A 15 -14.99 -18.66 53.32
N SER A 16 -13.99 -17.82 53.05
CA SER A 16 -13.86 -16.49 53.64
C SER A 16 -14.37 -15.43 52.65
N GLU A 17 -15.37 -14.66 53.10
CA GLU A 17 -15.79 -13.41 52.49
C GLU A 17 -14.65 -12.39 52.55
N VAL A 18 -14.35 -11.76 51.41
CA VAL A 18 -13.49 -10.57 51.34
C VAL A 18 -14.28 -9.48 50.64
N THR A 19 -14.71 -8.49 51.41
CA THR A 19 -15.30 -7.24 50.93
C THR A 19 -14.23 -6.36 50.28
N PRO A 20 -14.41 -5.87 49.05
CA PRO A 20 -13.62 -4.77 48.51
C PRO A 20 -14.34 -3.42 48.64
N ALA A 21 -13.53 -2.41 48.94
CA ALA A 21 -13.87 -1.02 49.21
C ALA A 21 -14.60 -0.29 48.08
N GLN A 22 -15.38 0.73 48.48
CA GLN A 22 -16.03 1.67 47.57
C GLN A 22 -15.02 2.55 46.82
N PRO A 23 -15.20 2.77 45.51
CA PRO A 23 -14.59 3.89 44.81
C PRO A 23 -15.51 5.12 44.88
N SER A 24 -14.99 6.18 45.50
CA SER A 24 -15.52 7.55 45.46
C SER A 24 -15.30 8.15 44.07
N GLY A 25 -16.36 8.14 43.25
CA GLY A 25 -16.38 8.71 41.89
C GLY A 25 -17.27 9.94 41.80
N ILE A 26 -16.66 11.08 41.46
CA ILE A 26 -17.26 12.41 41.38
C ILE A 26 -18.37 12.48 40.31
N SER A 27 -19.48 13.11 40.69
CA SER A 27 -20.69 13.33 39.90
C SER A 27 -20.44 14.10 38.60
N ARG A 28 -21.02 13.56 37.51
CA ARG A 28 -21.21 14.20 36.20
C ARG A 28 -22.17 15.39 36.31
N ARG A 29 -21.73 16.50 36.92
CA ARG A 29 -22.42 17.79 36.85
C ARG A 29 -21.52 18.91 37.37
N LYS A 30 -20.73 19.50 36.47
CA LYS A 30 -20.23 20.90 36.46
C LYS A 30 -19.00 20.98 35.56
N LEU A 31 -19.22 21.12 34.25
CA LEU A 31 -18.26 21.81 33.39
C LEU A 31 -18.98 22.48 32.22
N PHE A 32 -19.81 23.45 32.57
CA PHE A 32 -20.13 24.58 31.70
C PHE A 32 -19.95 25.83 32.56
N GLY A 33 -18.90 26.60 32.29
CA GLY A 33 -18.63 27.80 33.05
C GLY A 33 -17.33 28.48 32.64
N ALA A 34 -17.51 29.68 32.08
CA ALA A 34 -16.56 30.79 31.99
C ALA A 34 -15.52 30.76 30.85
N ALA A 35 -15.87 31.52 29.81
CA ALA A 35 -14.95 32.24 28.96
C ALA A 35 -14.28 33.42 29.72
N GLY A 36 -13.05 33.75 29.33
CA GLY A 36 -12.45 35.08 29.43
C GLY A 36 -11.40 35.28 30.54
N VAL A 37 -10.14 35.53 30.15
CA VAL A 37 -9.46 36.85 30.24
C VAL A 37 -7.97 36.68 29.87
N THR A 38 -7.53 37.57 28.98
CA THR A 38 -6.18 37.86 28.50
C THR A 38 -5.20 38.31 29.59
N ALA A 39 -3.95 37.81 29.56
CA ALA A 39 -2.77 38.56 29.99
C ALA A 39 -1.51 38.01 29.30
N ALA A 40 -0.77 38.90 28.63
CA ALA A 40 0.47 38.61 27.93
C ALA A 40 1.63 38.37 28.91
N VAL A 41 2.43 37.32 28.67
CA VAL A 41 3.81 37.22 29.17
C VAL A 41 4.69 36.72 28.03
N VAL A 42 5.62 37.57 27.63
CA VAL A 42 6.71 37.31 26.69
C VAL A 42 7.75 36.44 27.39
N GLY A 43 8.16 35.32 26.75
CA GLY A 43 9.39 34.60 27.07
C GLY A 43 9.25 33.10 27.32
N ALA A 44 9.46 32.28 26.28
CA ALA A 44 10.05 30.92 26.28
C ALA A 44 9.66 30.18 24.98
N ALA A 45 10.14 30.66 23.82
CA ALA A 45 9.91 30.00 22.54
C ALA A 45 11.03 28.98 22.26
N SER A 46 10.98 27.82 22.91
CA SER A 46 11.82 26.67 22.50
C SER A 46 11.33 25.29 22.99
N ALA A 47 10.30 25.20 23.83
CA ALA A 47 9.78 23.90 24.32
C ALA A 47 8.41 23.48 23.74
N GLY A 48 7.70 24.36 23.02
CA GLY A 48 6.32 24.10 22.56
C GLY A 48 6.18 23.38 21.21
N ALA A 49 7.23 23.32 20.39
CA ALA A 49 7.15 22.78 19.04
C ALA A 49 7.06 21.24 18.99
N LEU A 50 7.59 20.55 20.02
CA LEU A 50 7.53 19.07 20.08
C LEU A 50 6.16 18.56 20.55
N ALA A 51 5.50 19.26 21.48
CA ALA A 51 4.19 18.85 22.00
C ALA A 51 3.04 19.13 21.01
N GLY A 52 3.16 20.18 20.19
CA GLY A 52 2.15 20.52 19.18
C GLY A 52 2.06 19.52 18.02
N ARG A 53 3.17 18.87 17.64
CA ARG A 53 3.18 17.90 16.54
C ARG A 53 2.67 16.51 16.94
N ALA A 54 2.85 16.12 18.21
CA ALA A 54 2.24 14.90 18.74
C ALA A 54 0.71 15.00 18.84
N SER A 55 0.17 16.20 19.11
CA SER A 55 -1.29 16.44 19.10
C SER A 55 -1.86 16.68 17.69
N ALA A 56 -1.06 17.12 16.72
CA ALA A 56 -1.53 17.29 15.34
C ALA A 56 -1.77 15.94 14.65
N ALA A 57 -0.96 14.91 14.95
CA ALA A 57 -1.22 13.53 14.51
C ALA A 57 -2.48 12.92 15.16
N ALA A 58 -2.91 13.44 16.32
CA ALA A 58 -4.13 13.02 17.00
C ALA A 58 -5.39 13.81 16.59
N ASN A 59 -5.24 14.87 15.78
CA ASN A 59 -6.31 15.83 15.47
C ASN A 59 -6.64 15.98 13.98
N ALA A 60 -6.24 15.03 13.12
CA ALA A 60 -7.00 14.85 11.88
C ALA A 60 -8.46 14.58 12.32
N PRO A 61 -9.46 15.39 11.89
CA PRO A 61 -10.83 15.11 12.28
C PRO A 61 -11.12 13.68 11.85
N HIS A 62 -11.53 12.82 12.80
CA HIS A 62 -11.78 11.39 12.56
C HIS A 62 -12.70 11.12 11.33
N GLY A 63 -13.42 12.13 10.85
CA GLY A 63 -14.20 12.09 9.62
C GLY A 63 -13.40 12.12 8.30
N ALA A 64 -12.21 12.73 8.24
CA ALA A 64 -11.46 12.87 6.98
C ALA A 64 -10.89 11.52 6.48
N LEU A 65 -10.34 10.72 7.38
CA LEU A 65 -9.79 9.38 7.09
C LEU A 65 -10.86 8.29 6.95
N SER A 66 -12.11 8.62 7.30
CA SER A 66 -13.26 7.71 7.22
C SER A 66 -14.11 7.93 5.96
N GLY A 67 -13.99 9.09 5.30
CA GLY A 67 -14.80 9.47 4.15
C GLY A 67 -14.46 8.70 2.86
N PRO A 68 -15.33 8.79 1.84
CA PRO A 68 -15.10 8.15 0.54
C PRO A 68 -14.07 8.90 -0.31
N VAL A 69 -13.40 8.17 -1.22
CA VAL A 69 -12.60 8.75 -2.30
C VAL A 69 -13.37 8.59 -3.61
N PRO A 70 -13.44 9.62 -4.48
CA PRO A 70 -14.10 9.49 -5.77
C PRO A 70 -13.54 8.34 -6.61
N PHE A 71 -14.42 7.45 -7.06
CA PHE A 71 -14.07 6.32 -7.91
C PHE A 71 -13.91 6.72 -9.38
N ARG A 72 -14.81 7.59 -9.86
CA ARG A 72 -14.80 8.13 -11.22
C ARG A 72 -13.91 9.36 -11.30
N GLY A 73 -13.27 9.55 -12.44
CA GLY A 73 -12.30 10.61 -12.71
C GLY A 73 -11.48 10.32 -13.97
N GLU A 74 -10.67 11.28 -14.40
CA GLU A 74 -9.79 11.12 -15.57
C GLU A 74 -8.71 10.04 -15.35
N ARG A 75 -8.30 9.87 -14.09
CA ARG A 75 -7.30 8.88 -13.65
C ARG A 75 -7.92 8.01 -12.58
N GLN A 76 -7.52 6.74 -12.53
CA GLN A 76 -7.93 5.88 -11.43
C GLN A 76 -7.43 6.41 -10.09
N ALA A 77 -8.28 6.34 -9.07
CA ALA A 77 -7.87 6.57 -7.69
C ALA A 77 -6.87 5.49 -7.22
N GLY A 78 -6.16 5.75 -6.12
CA GLY A 78 -5.14 4.84 -5.56
C GLY A 78 -3.76 4.98 -6.21
N ILE A 79 -3.57 5.94 -7.11
CA ILE A 79 -2.28 6.29 -7.72
C ILE A 79 -1.71 7.54 -7.02
N ILE A 80 -2.22 8.73 -7.37
CA ILE A 80 -1.84 10.01 -6.72
C ILE A 80 -2.69 10.32 -5.48
N THR A 81 -3.74 9.54 -5.21
CA THR A 81 -4.53 9.66 -3.98
C THR A 81 -3.61 9.60 -2.77
N GLU A 82 -3.91 10.41 -1.75
CA GLU A 82 -3.26 10.34 -0.44
C GLU A 82 -3.07 8.87 -0.02
N ALA A 83 -1.84 8.49 0.34
CA ALA A 83 -1.52 7.10 0.64
C ALA A 83 -2.23 6.65 1.92
N GLN A 84 -3.18 5.72 1.81
CA GLN A 84 -3.90 5.16 2.95
C GLN A 84 -3.01 4.21 3.75
N ASP A 85 -3.37 3.95 5.00
CA ASP A 85 -2.52 3.19 5.93
C ASP A 85 -2.39 1.69 5.62
N ARG A 86 -3.41 1.08 4.98
CA ARG A 86 -3.50 -0.37 4.75
C ARG A 86 -3.67 -0.67 3.27
N MET A 87 -3.23 -1.86 2.88
CA MET A 87 -3.35 -2.37 1.51
C MET A 87 -3.71 -3.86 1.54
N HIS A 88 -4.58 -4.27 0.61
CA HIS A 88 -4.69 -5.63 0.14
C HIS A 88 -4.50 -5.63 -1.38
N PHE A 89 -3.36 -6.12 -1.84
CA PHE A 89 -3.07 -6.30 -3.26
C PHE A 89 -3.44 -7.73 -3.67
N CYS A 90 -4.09 -7.90 -4.81
CA CYS A 90 -4.43 -9.21 -5.36
C CYS A 90 -4.11 -9.27 -6.84
N ALA A 91 -3.45 -10.34 -7.27
CA ALA A 91 -3.29 -10.68 -8.67
C ALA A 91 -4.18 -11.88 -9.00
N PHE A 92 -4.84 -11.82 -10.15
CA PHE A 92 -5.74 -12.83 -10.66
C PHE A 92 -5.23 -13.38 -11.98
N ASP A 93 -5.39 -14.69 -12.19
CA ASP A 93 -5.28 -15.32 -13.50
C ASP A 93 -6.69 -15.47 -14.09
N VAL A 94 -6.87 -15.08 -15.34
CA VAL A 94 -8.13 -15.29 -16.05
C VAL A 94 -8.21 -16.76 -16.49
N THR A 95 -9.32 -17.43 -16.15
CA THR A 95 -9.53 -18.86 -16.37
C THR A 95 -10.44 -19.18 -17.56
N THR A 96 -11.24 -18.21 -18.00
CA THR A 96 -12.07 -18.33 -19.20
C THR A 96 -11.32 -17.89 -20.46
N ASP A 97 -11.79 -18.40 -21.61
CA ASP A 97 -11.40 -17.95 -22.95
C ASP A 97 -12.47 -17.04 -23.60
N SER A 98 -13.62 -16.84 -22.92
CA SER A 98 -14.74 -16.01 -23.39
C SER A 98 -14.45 -14.51 -23.17
N ARG A 99 -14.42 -13.75 -24.27
CA ARG A 99 -14.30 -12.28 -24.23
C ARG A 99 -15.51 -11.67 -23.51
N GLU A 100 -16.68 -12.22 -23.77
CA GLU A 100 -17.95 -11.75 -23.25
C GLU A 100 -18.02 -11.92 -21.72
N ASP A 101 -17.53 -13.05 -21.19
CA ASP A 101 -17.50 -13.31 -19.75
C ASP A 101 -16.56 -12.33 -19.03
N VAL A 102 -15.39 -12.04 -19.61
CA VAL A 102 -14.44 -11.07 -19.06
C VAL A 102 -15.02 -9.66 -19.07
N ILE A 103 -15.65 -9.24 -20.17
CA ILE A 103 -16.32 -7.94 -20.24
C ILE A 103 -17.46 -7.84 -19.22
N ALA A 104 -18.27 -8.90 -19.06
CA ALA A 104 -19.34 -8.96 -18.07
C ALA A 104 -18.78 -8.85 -16.64
N LEU A 105 -17.70 -9.55 -16.33
CA LEU A 105 -17.01 -9.48 -15.04
C LEU A 105 -16.50 -8.06 -14.77
N LEU A 106 -15.82 -7.43 -15.73
CA LEU A 106 -15.26 -6.08 -15.55
C LEU A 106 -16.37 -5.04 -15.31
N LYS A 107 -17.52 -5.16 -15.98
CA LYS A 107 -18.70 -4.33 -15.72
C LYS A 107 -19.23 -4.53 -14.30
N GLN A 108 -19.38 -5.78 -13.87
CA GLN A 108 -19.86 -6.10 -12.53
C GLN A 108 -18.88 -5.62 -11.44
N TRP A 109 -17.58 -5.87 -11.61
CA TRP A 109 -16.53 -5.37 -10.72
C TRP A 109 -16.51 -3.85 -10.63
N THR A 110 -16.74 -3.14 -11.73
CA THR A 110 -16.82 -1.68 -11.72
C THR A 110 -17.98 -1.19 -10.84
N GLN A 111 -19.17 -1.79 -10.98
CA GLN A 111 -20.33 -1.43 -10.17
C GLN A 111 -20.08 -1.70 -8.68
N MET A 112 -19.55 -2.87 -8.36
CA MET A 112 -19.19 -3.23 -6.98
C MET A 112 -18.14 -2.27 -6.41
N ALA A 113 -17.09 -1.96 -7.17
CA ALA A 113 -16.02 -1.05 -6.74
C ALA A 113 -16.54 0.37 -6.48
N GLU A 114 -17.41 0.88 -7.34
CA GLU A 114 -18.03 2.19 -7.16
C GLU A 114 -18.90 2.26 -5.88
N ARG A 115 -19.57 1.17 -5.52
CA ARG A 115 -20.36 1.09 -4.28
C ARG A 115 -19.46 0.99 -3.05
N MET A 116 -18.52 0.05 -3.05
CA MET A 116 -17.63 -0.18 -1.90
C MET A 116 -16.76 1.04 -1.57
N THR A 117 -16.31 1.80 -2.57
CA THR A 117 -15.55 3.05 -2.35
C THR A 117 -16.38 4.17 -1.71
N LYS A 118 -17.72 4.06 -1.73
CA LYS A 118 -18.66 4.92 -0.98
C LYS A 118 -18.99 4.37 0.41
N GLY A 119 -18.44 3.22 0.80
CA GLY A 119 -18.78 2.52 2.04
C GLY A 119 -20.11 1.76 1.97
N GLU A 120 -20.60 1.50 0.75
CA GLU A 120 -21.81 0.72 0.52
C GLU A 120 -21.48 -0.76 0.30
N GLU A 121 -22.45 -1.64 0.53
CA GLU A 121 -22.38 -3.05 0.16
C GLU A 121 -22.26 -3.21 -1.36
N THR A 122 -21.71 -4.35 -1.81
CA THR A 122 -21.46 -4.63 -3.24
C THR A 122 -22.71 -4.55 -4.11
N GLU A 123 -23.88 -4.79 -3.54
CA GLU A 123 -25.21 -4.59 -4.12
C GLU A 123 -26.13 -3.99 -3.04
N PRO A 124 -27.24 -3.31 -3.40
CA PRO A 124 -28.23 -2.90 -2.42
C PRO A 124 -28.74 -4.09 -1.61
N ASP A 125 -28.76 -3.93 -0.27
CA ASP A 125 -29.23 -4.96 0.68
C ASP A 125 -28.47 -6.31 0.58
N GLY A 126 -27.23 -6.29 0.10
CA GLY A 126 -26.51 -7.47 -0.37
C GLY A 126 -26.11 -8.48 0.71
N ALA A 127 -25.90 -8.04 1.94
CA ALA A 127 -25.43 -8.89 3.05
C ALA A 127 -26.60 -9.53 3.82
N VAL A 128 -27.71 -8.81 4.02
CA VAL A 128 -28.79 -9.24 4.94
C VAL A 128 -30.22 -9.07 4.41
N GLY A 129 -30.47 -8.29 3.36
CA GLY A 129 -31.83 -7.96 2.93
C GLY A 129 -32.37 -8.73 1.71
N GLY A 130 -31.56 -9.63 1.14
CA GLY A 130 -31.98 -10.51 0.04
C GLY A 130 -32.87 -11.70 0.45
N ASN A 131 -33.11 -12.61 -0.50
CA ASN A 131 -33.82 -13.86 -0.26
C ASN A 131 -33.06 -14.74 0.77
N PRO A 132 -33.67 -15.13 1.91
CA PRO A 132 -33.00 -15.88 2.97
C PRO A 132 -32.55 -17.29 2.56
N TYR A 133 -33.02 -17.79 1.41
CA TYR A 133 -32.63 -19.09 0.86
C TYR A 133 -31.58 -19.00 -0.26
N SER A 134 -31.05 -17.80 -0.55
CA SER A 134 -29.98 -17.58 -1.53
C SER A 134 -28.69 -17.14 -0.83
N PRO A 135 -27.50 -17.45 -1.37
CA PRO A 135 -26.27 -16.84 -0.89
C PRO A 135 -26.34 -15.31 -0.98
N PRO A 136 -25.87 -14.58 0.04
CA PRO A 136 -25.75 -13.12 0.00
C PRO A 136 -24.89 -12.63 -1.17
N THR A 137 -25.20 -11.44 -1.70
CA THR A 137 -24.42 -10.79 -2.76
C THR A 137 -23.27 -9.96 -2.21
N ASP A 138 -23.25 -9.66 -0.91
CA ASP A 138 -22.11 -9.12 -0.16
C ASP A 138 -21.78 -10.07 1.00
N THR A 139 -20.49 -10.30 1.29
CA THR A 139 -20.06 -11.22 2.38
C THR A 139 -20.24 -10.67 3.79
N GLY A 140 -20.52 -9.38 3.94
CA GLY A 140 -21.02 -8.75 5.16
C GLY A 140 -19.96 -8.38 6.20
N GLU A 141 -18.68 -8.74 6.03
CA GLU A 141 -17.65 -8.43 7.01
C GLU A 141 -17.35 -6.93 7.13
N ALA A 142 -17.76 -6.08 6.18
CA ALA A 142 -17.61 -4.62 6.28
C ALA A 142 -18.86 -3.89 6.82
N LEU A 143 -19.91 -4.63 7.21
CA LEU A 143 -21.13 -3.99 7.76
C LEU A 143 -20.81 -3.14 8.99
N GLY A 144 -21.25 -1.88 8.95
CA GLY A 144 -21.03 -0.91 10.02
C GLY A 144 -19.65 -0.22 10.00
N LEU A 145 -18.78 -0.55 9.04
CA LEU A 145 -17.53 0.17 8.80
C LEU A 145 -17.75 1.33 7.82
N PRO A 146 -16.97 2.42 7.93
CA PRO A 146 -17.06 3.52 6.98
C PRO A 146 -16.33 3.18 5.65
N ALA A 147 -16.46 4.05 4.65
CA ALA A 147 -15.72 3.94 3.38
C ALA A 147 -14.20 3.86 3.57
N SER A 148 -13.68 4.49 4.64
CA SER A 148 -12.27 4.38 5.07
C SER A 148 -11.26 4.77 3.99
N GLN A 149 -11.62 5.78 3.19
CA GLN A 149 -10.89 6.22 2.00
C GLN A 149 -10.54 5.08 1.04
N LEU A 150 -11.40 4.05 0.93
CA LEU A 150 -11.15 2.93 0.04
C LEU A 150 -10.92 3.44 -1.39
N THR A 151 -9.84 2.96 -1.99
CA THR A 151 -9.59 3.03 -3.43
C THR A 151 -9.35 1.63 -3.96
N LEU A 152 -9.79 1.41 -5.19
CA LEU A 152 -9.57 0.19 -5.93
C LEU A 152 -8.97 0.56 -7.29
N THR A 153 -7.75 0.12 -7.55
CA THR A 153 -7.03 0.39 -8.80
C THR A 153 -6.86 -0.93 -9.57
N ILE A 154 -7.30 -0.98 -10.82
CA ILE A 154 -7.13 -2.14 -11.70
C ILE A 154 -5.95 -1.96 -12.66
N GLY A 155 -5.29 -3.06 -13.00
CA GLY A 155 -4.31 -3.11 -14.08
C GLY A 155 -4.29 -4.48 -14.78
N PHE A 156 -3.87 -4.49 -16.04
CA PHE A 156 -3.82 -5.69 -16.89
C PHE A 156 -2.37 -6.10 -17.14
N GLY A 157 -2.02 -7.34 -16.83
CA GLY A 157 -0.69 -7.90 -17.02
C GLY A 157 -0.50 -8.47 -18.44
N PRO A 158 0.74 -8.85 -18.82
CA PRO A 158 1.01 -9.40 -20.15
C PRO A 158 0.13 -10.61 -20.50
N GLY A 159 -0.14 -11.48 -19.50
CA GLY A 159 -0.94 -12.70 -19.66
C GLY A 159 -2.44 -12.47 -19.95
N PHE A 160 -2.92 -11.24 -19.77
CA PHE A 160 -4.29 -10.84 -20.13
C PHE A 160 -4.51 -10.76 -21.64
N PHE A 161 -3.49 -10.34 -22.38
CA PHE A 161 -3.53 -10.13 -23.83
C PHE A 161 -3.18 -11.40 -24.59
N SER A 162 -2.19 -12.15 -24.09
CA SER A 162 -1.78 -13.41 -24.70
C SER A 162 -1.29 -14.41 -23.65
N LYS A 163 -1.59 -15.68 -23.85
CA LYS A 163 -1.13 -16.78 -22.97
C LYS A 163 -0.70 -17.97 -23.80
N ASP A 164 0.51 -18.46 -23.55
CA ASP A 164 1.12 -19.58 -24.28
C ASP A 164 1.10 -19.38 -25.81
N GLY A 165 1.32 -18.14 -26.26
CA GLY A 165 1.34 -17.76 -27.67
C GLY A 165 -0.05 -17.63 -28.33
N LYS A 166 -1.14 -17.74 -27.57
CA LYS A 166 -2.50 -17.54 -28.05
C LYS A 166 -3.00 -16.14 -27.70
N ASP A 167 -3.62 -15.49 -28.66
CA ASP A 167 -4.39 -14.26 -28.46
C ASP A 167 -5.58 -14.56 -27.55
N ARG A 168 -5.67 -13.83 -26.45
CA ARG A 168 -6.82 -13.92 -25.56
C ARG A 168 -7.80 -12.82 -25.95
N PHE A 169 -9.03 -13.22 -26.24
CA PHE A 169 -10.14 -12.29 -26.49
C PHE A 169 -10.00 -11.44 -27.78
N GLY A 170 -9.01 -11.72 -28.64
CA GLY A 170 -8.81 -10.98 -29.89
C GLY A 170 -8.30 -9.56 -29.64
N ILE A 171 -7.39 -9.40 -28.67
CA ILE A 171 -6.82 -8.11 -28.25
C ILE A 171 -5.29 -8.16 -28.11
N ALA A 172 -4.61 -9.19 -28.61
CA ALA A 172 -3.15 -9.29 -28.49
C ALA A 172 -2.40 -8.11 -29.12
N ASP A 173 -2.95 -7.51 -30.17
CA ASP A 173 -2.45 -6.29 -30.83
C ASP A 173 -2.59 -5.03 -29.97
N GLN A 174 -3.45 -5.05 -28.96
CA GLN A 174 -3.63 -3.97 -28.00
C GLN A 174 -2.62 -4.03 -26.84
N GLN A 175 -1.78 -5.07 -26.75
CA GLN A 175 -0.75 -5.15 -25.72
C GLN A 175 0.27 -4.02 -25.90
N PRO A 176 0.48 -3.15 -24.90
CA PRO A 176 1.50 -2.12 -24.99
C PRO A 176 2.90 -2.74 -25.12
N ALA A 177 3.75 -2.15 -25.96
CA ALA A 177 5.09 -2.69 -26.23
C ALA A 177 5.97 -2.77 -24.97
N GLU A 178 5.77 -1.89 -24.00
CA GLU A 178 6.50 -1.89 -22.72
C GLU A 178 5.92 -2.87 -21.68
N LEU A 179 4.71 -3.42 -21.92
CA LEU A 179 4.07 -4.39 -21.01
C LEU A 179 4.66 -5.79 -21.23
N LYS A 180 5.89 -5.99 -20.75
CA LYS A 180 6.63 -7.26 -20.86
C LYS A 180 7.18 -7.68 -19.49
N PRO A 181 7.40 -8.99 -19.26
CA PRO A 181 8.09 -9.44 -18.06
C PRO A 181 9.40 -8.67 -17.86
N LEU A 182 9.64 -8.24 -16.62
CA LEU A 182 10.88 -7.53 -16.28
C LEU A 182 12.10 -8.44 -16.51
N PRO A 183 13.25 -7.87 -16.91
CA PRO A 183 14.48 -8.64 -17.00
C PRO A 183 14.87 -9.17 -15.61
N LYS A 184 15.69 -10.23 -15.60
CA LYS A 184 16.26 -10.75 -14.36
C LYS A 184 17.38 -9.84 -13.87
N PHE A 185 17.44 -9.64 -12.56
CA PHE A 185 18.46 -8.86 -11.90
C PHE A 185 19.25 -9.71 -10.89
N PRO A 186 20.47 -9.31 -10.51
CA PRO A 186 21.19 -9.92 -9.39
C PRO A 186 20.37 -9.86 -8.08
N ASN A 187 20.67 -10.76 -7.15
CA ASN A 187 20.05 -10.80 -5.81
C ASN A 187 18.51 -10.99 -5.82
N GLU A 188 18.00 -11.69 -6.85
CA GLU A 188 16.61 -12.11 -6.96
C GLU A 188 16.44 -13.61 -6.65
N THR A 189 15.44 -13.93 -5.83
CA THR A 189 14.97 -15.30 -5.59
C THR A 189 13.47 -15.34 -5.81
N MET A 190 13.06 -15.20 -7.08
CA MET A 190 11.64 -15.07 -7.45
C MET A 190 10.85 -16.33 -7.14
N ASP A 191 9.73 -16.16 -6.45
CA ASP A 191 8.67 -17.15 -6.32
C ASP A 191 7.67 -16.98 -7.47
N PRO A 192 7.59 -17.92 -8.42
CA PRO A 192 6.64 -17.84 -9.53
C PRO A 192 5.18 -17.80 -9.06
N ALA A 193 4.85 -18.40 -7.92
CA ALA A 193 3.50 -18.39 -7.37
C ALA A 193 3.09 -17.00 -6.86
N ARG A 194 4.07 -16.13 -6.57
CA ARG A 194 3.87 -14.75 -6.06
C ARG A 194 4.36 -13.69 -7.04
N SER A 195 4.34 -14.01 -8.33
CA SER A 195 4.81 -13.15 -9.42
C SER A 195 3.86 -13.19 -10.60
N GLY A 196 3.77 -12.11 -11.37
CA GLY A 196 2.90 -11.99 -12.55
C GLY A 196 1.42 -11.83 -12.22
N GLY A 197 0.56 -12.39 -13.06
CA GLY A 197 -0.90 -12.25 -13.01
C GLY A 197 -1.46 -11.57 -14.26
N ASP A 198 -2.69 -11.92 -14.60
CA ASP A 198 -3.42 -11.35 -15.75
C ASP A 198 -4.11 -10.04 -15.36
N ILE A 199 -4.68 -9.95 -14.17
CA ILE A 199 -5.32 -8.73 -13.64
C ILE A 199 -4.81 -8.47 -12.23
N CYS A 200 -4.45 -7.23 -11.89
CA CYS A 200 -4.26 -6.82 -10.50
C CYS A 200 -5.38 -5.93 -10.00
N ILE A 201 -5.69 -6.04 -8.71
CA ILE A 201 -6.46 -5.06 -7.95
C ILE A 201 -5.62 -4.62 -6.75
N GLN A 202 -5.33 -3.32 -6.66
CA GLN A 202 -4.78 -2.68 -5.46
C GLN A 202 -5.94 -2.09 -4.66
N ALA A 203 -6.26 -2.69 -3.51
CA ALA A 203 -7.22 -2.13 -2.56
C ALA A 203 -6.47 -1.42 -1.43
N CYS A 204 -6.63 -0.10 -1.31
CA CYS A 204 -6.03 0.69 -0.23
C CYS A 204 -7.12 1.40 0.58
N ALA A 205 -7.05 1.29 1.91
CA ALA A 205 -7.98 1.89 2.86
C ALA A 205 -7.28 2.17 4.20
N ASN A 206 -7.88 2.99 5.07
CA ASN A 206 -7.34 3.24 6.41
C ASN A 206 -7.71 2.13 7.41
N ASP A 207 -8.68 1.28 7.04
CA ASP A 207 -9.12 0.09 7.77
C ASP A 207 -8.77 -1.17 6.95
N PRO A 208 -8.02 -2.13 7.52
CA PRO A 208 -7.60 -3.32 6.78
C PRO A 208 -8.78 -4.25 6.43
N GLN A 209 -9.83 -4.29 7.26
CA GLN A 209 -11.01 -5.12 7.03
C GLN A 209 -11.80 -4.63 5.82
N VAL A 210 -11.86 -3.31 5.59
CA VAL A 210 -12.46 -2.71 4.39
C VAL A 210 -11.68 -3.11 3.12
N ALA A 211 -10.35 -3.04 3.15
CA ALA A 211 -9.53 -3.48 2.01
C ALA A 211 -9.65 -5.00 1.74
N VAL A 212 -9.72 -5.81 2.80
CA VAL A 212 -9.92 -7.27 2.69
C VAL A 212 -11.29 -7.61 2.11
N HIS A 213 -12.36 -6.97 2.61
CA HIS A 213 -13.73 -7.12 2.12
C HIS A 213 -13.83 -6.86 0.62
N ALA A 214 -13.21 -5.77 0.14
CA ALA A 214 -13.28 -5.41 -1.25
C ALA A 214 -12.66 -6.49 -2.17
N ILE A 215 -11.44 -6.93 -1.86
CA ILE A 215 -10.79 -8.00 -2.63
C ILE A 215 -11.57 -9.31 -2.55
N ARG A 216 -12.07 -9.67 -1.36
CA ARG A 216 -12.83 -10.91 -1.15
C ARG A 216 -14.09 -10.94 -2.00
N ASN A 217 -14.85 -9.85 -2.05
CA ASN A 217 -16.08 -9.79 -2.84
C ASN A 217 -15.79 -9.81 -4.34
N LEU A 218 -14.77 -9.09 -4.83
CA LEU A 218 -14.36 -9.16 -6.23
C LEU A 218 -13.94 -10.59 -6.61
N ALA A 219 -13.15 -11.26 -5.77
CA ALA A 219 -12.74 -12.65 -5.98
C ALA A 219 -13.94 -13.62 -5.99
N ARG A 220 -14.90 -13.42 -5.08
CA ARG A 220 -16.13 -14.22 -4.98
C ARG A 220 -16.94 -14.17 -6.28
N VAL A 221 -17.15 -12.96 -6.80
CA VAL A 221 -17.90 -12.74 -8.05
C VAL A 221 -17.11 -13.19 -9.28
N GLY A 222 -15.77 -13.12 -9.21
CA GLY A 222 -14.88 -13.60 -10.26
C GLY A 222 -14.86 -15.11 -10.48
N PHE A 223 -15.46 -15.90 -9.59
CA PHE A 223 -15.45 -17.36 -9.68
C PHE A 223 -15.92 -17.86 -11.05
N GLY A 224 -15.12 -18.74 -11.67
CA GLY A 224 -15.36 -19.28 -13.00
C GLY A 224 -14.75 -18.44 -14.15
N THR A 225 -14.52 -17.15 -13.93
CA THR A 225 -13.90 -16.25 -14.92
C THR A 225 -12.44 -15.96 -14.59
N VAL A 226 -12.13 -15.79 -13.31
CA VAL A 226 -10.78 -15.56 -12.78
C VAL A 226 -10.52 -16.39 -11.52
N ALA A 227 -9.25 -16.63 -11.23
CA ALA A 227 -8.78 -17.24 -9.99
C ALA A 227 -7.71 -16.37 -9.35
N VAL A 228 -7.71 -16.28 -8.01
CA VAL A 228 -6.63 -15.60 -7.28
C VAL A 228 -5.33 -16.35 -7.52
N ARG A 229 -4.33 -15.65 -8.05
CA ARG A 229 -2.97 -16.15 -8.23
C ARG A 229 -2.17 -16.00 -6.94
N TYR A 230 -2.14 -14.78 -6.41
CA TYR A 230 -1.60 -14.46 -5.09
C TYR A 230 -2.24 -13.19 -4.55
N SER A 231 -2.15 -13.01 -3.24
CA SER A 231 -2.44 -11.73 -2.61
C SER A 231 -1.36 -11.35 -1.60
N GLN A 232 -1.31 -10.07 -1.27
CA GLN A 232 -0.41 -9.52 -0.26
C GLN A 232 -1.14 -8.50 0.59
N LEU A 233 -1.12 -8.71 1.90
CA LEU A 233 -1.51 -7.69 2.87
C LEU A 233 -0.34 -6.77 3.17
N GLY A 234 -0.61 -5.47 3.18
CA GLY A 234 0.30 -4.41 3.59
C GLY A 234 -0.28 -3.72 4.82
N PHE A 235 0.42 -3.77 5.94
CA PHE A 235 -0.10 -3.26 7.21
C PHE A 235 0.30 -1.80 7.49
N GLY A 236 1.25 -1.22 6.77
CA GLY A 236 1.64 0.16 6.99
C GLY A 236 2.24 0.77 5.74
N ARG A 237 1.71 1.91 5.31
CA ARG A 237 2.27 2.66 4.17
C ARG A 237 3.74 2.99 4.37
N THR A 238 4.50 2.97 3.29
CA THR A 238 5.92 3.38 3.23
C THR A 238 6.12 4.47 2.19
N SER A 239 5.07 5.23 1.92
CA SER A 239 5.08 6.29 0.93
C SER A 239 4.14 7.42 1.34
N SER A 240 4.44 8.62 0.87
CA SER A 240 3.58 9.81 0.92
C SER A 240 3.43 10.34 -0.51
N THR A 241 2.20 10.62 -0.91
CA THR A 241 1.82 11.17 -2.22
C THR A 241 1.35 12.62 -2.12
N THR A 242 1.21 13.17 -0.90
CA THR A 242 0.87 14.57 -0.65
C THR A 242 1.83 15.18 0.38
N ARG A 243 1.97 16.51 0.35
CA ARG A 243 2.87 17.24 1.27
C ARG A 243 2.35 17.32 2.70
N ASP A 244 1.03 17.21 2.89
CA ASP A 244 0.38 17.24 4.21
C ASP A 244 0.60 15.95 5.01
N GLN A 245 0.93 14.85 4.33
CA GLN A 245 1.26 13.59 4.98
C GLN A 245 2.67 13.62 5.58
N ALA A 246 2.75 13.36 6.89
CA ALA A 246 4.01 12.97 7.48
C ALA A 246 4.56 11.72 6.77
N THR A 247 5.87 11.73 6.48
CA THR A 247 6.56 10.60 5.87
C THR A 247 6.53 9.39 6.81
N PRO A 248 5.97 8.26 6.39
CA PRO A 248 5.88 7.06 7.22
C PRO A 248 7.25 6.37 7.33
N ARG A 249 7.34 5.27 8.09
CA ARG A 249 8.55 4.47 8.21
C ARG A 249 8.39 3.07 7.63
N ASN A 250 9.47 2.55 7.07
CA ASN A 250 9.56 1.14 6.68
C ASN A 250 10.06 0.26 7.84
N LEU A 251 10.12 -1.06 7.63
CA LEU A 251 10.55 -2.04 8.66
C LEU A 251 12.02 -1.94 9.05
N PHE A 252 12.88 -1.31 8.25
CA PHE A 252 14.23 -0.94 8.67
C PHE A 252 14.27 0.27 9.60
N GLY A 253 13.13 0.93 9.81
CA GLY A 253 12.94 2.05 10.70
C GLY A 253 13.28 3.40 10.09
N PHE A 254 13.52 3.48 8.78
CA PHE A 254 13.81 4.72 8.06
C PHE A 254 12.53 5.37 7.56
N LYS A 255 12.53 6.71 7.47
CA LYS A 255 11.46 7.44 6.77
C LYS A 255 11.48 7.06 5.29
N ASP A 256 10.32 6.75 4.74
CA ASP A 256 10.17 6.26 3.38
C ASP A 256 9.07 7.03 2.63
N GLY A 257 9.45 7.69 1.54
CA GLY A 257 8.56 8.56 0.76
C GLY A 257 8.91 10.06 0.79
N THR A 258 10.04 10.44 1.39
CA THR A 258 10.54 11.83 1.44
C THR A 258 10.67 12.43 0.05
N ASN A 259 11.55 11.87 -0.79
CA ASN A 259 11.72 12.26 -2.19
C ASN A 259 10.86 11.34 -3.07
N ASN A 260 9.64 11.76 -3.32
CA ASN A 260 8.63 11.04 -4.10
C ASN A 260 7.81 12.07 -4.85
N ILE A 261 7.34 11.75 -6.06
CA ILE A 261 6.45 12.63 -6.83
C ILE A 261 5.15 12.84 -6.04
N LYS A 262 4.78 14.09 -5.81
CA LYS A 262 3.58 14.52 -5.10
C LYS A 262 2.44 14.84 -6.06
N ALA A 263 1.20 14.73 -5.57
CA ALA A 263 -0.01 14.91 -6.36
C ALA A 263 -0.13 16.31 -7.00
N ASP A 264 0.49 17.33 -6.40
CA ASP A 264 0.54 18.72 -6.88
C ASP A 264 1.65 18.98 -7.91
N GLU A 265 2.56 18.02 -8.14
CA GLU A 265 3.69 18.15 -9.08
C GLU A 265 3.27 17.68 -10.48
N THR A 266 2.32 18.38 -11.08
CA THR A 266 1.67 17.97 -12.35
C THR A 266 2.64 17.75 -13.50
N ASP A 267 3.69 18.56 -13.60
CA ASP A 267 4.69 18.43 -14.67
C ASP A 267 5.49 17.13 -14.52
N ALA A 268 5.98 16.85 -13.30
CA ALA A 268 6.66 15.59 -12.99
C ALA A 268 5.74 14.38 -13.18
N LEU A 269 4.46 14.48 -12.81
CA LEU A 269 3.48 13.43 -13.05
C LEU A 269 3.26 13.16 -14.55
N ASN A 270 3.16 14.20 -15.37
CA ASN A 270 3.00 14.07 -16.83
C ASN A 270 4.27 13.54 -17.50
N GLU A 271 5.45 13.90 -16.99
CA GLU A 271 6.72 13.42 -17.50
C GLU A 271 6.98 11.96 -17.10
N HIS A 272 6.64 11.59 -15.86
CA HIS A 272 7.13 10.36 -15.26
C HIS A 272 6.07 9.33 -14.88
N VAL A 273 4.78 9.66 -14.81
CA VAL A 273 3.75 8.73 -14.31
C VAL A 273 2.69 8.42 -15.36
N TRP A 274 2.16 9.44 -16.03
CA TRP A 274 1.04 9.27 -16.95
C TRP A 274 1.49 8.95 -18.37
N VAL A 275 0.92 7.90 -18.95
CA VAL A 275 1.11 7.56 -20.38
C VAL A 275 0.53 8.68 -21.23
N GLY A 276 1.38 9.26 -22.08
CA GLY A 276 1.00 10.33 -23.01
C GLY A 276 0.51 9.76 -24.34
N ASP A 277 -0.09 10.64 -25.14
CA ASP A 277 -0.46 10.31 -26.52
C ASP A 277 0.79 9.92 -27.34
N GLY A 278 0.67 8.85 -28.13
CA GLY A 278 1.76 8.30 -28.93
C GLY A 278 2.79 7.43 -28.19
N ASP A 279 2.72 7.28 -26.87
CA ASP A 279 3.63 6.38 -26.11
C ASP A 279 3.26 4.90 -26.25
N GLY A 280 2.03 4.61 -26.65
CA GLY A 280 1.50 3.25 -26.68
C GLY A 280 0.11 3.19 -27.34
N PRO A 281 -0.64 2.11 -27.14
CA PRO A 281 -1.99 1.98 -27.68
C PRO A 281 -2.93 3.02 -27.05
N ALA A 282 -3.86 3.56 -27.86
CA ALA A 282 -4.70 4.68 -27.47
C ALA A 282 -5.49 4.44 -26.18
N TRP A 283 -5.90 3.19 -25.92
CA TRP A 283 -6.68 2.81 -24.73
C TRP A 283 -5.97 3.08 -23.41
N LEU A 284 -4.63 3.11 -23.41
CA LEU A 284 -3.79 3.34 -22.23
C LEU A 284 -3.41 4.81 -22.08
N THR A 285 -3.77 5.70 -23.01
CA THR A 285 -3.50 7.14 -22.88
C THR A 285 -4.13 7.67 -21.61
N GLY A 286 -3.33 8.32 -20.78
CA GLY A 286 -3.76 8.76 -19.46
C GLY A 286 -3.82 7.65 -18.40
N GLY A 287 -3.40 6.44 -18.73
CA GLY A 287 -3.10 5.39 -17.76
C GLY A 287 -1.68 5.52 -17.21
N THR A 288 -1.19 4.43 -16.62
CA THR A 288 0.17 4.30 -16.10
C THR A 288 0.58 2.83 -16.07
N TYR A 289 1.87 2.54 -15.90
CA TYR A 289 2.34 1.19 -15.61
C TYR A 289 2.59 1.03 -14.10
N LEU A 290 1.99 -0.01 -13.51
CA LEU A 290 2.19 -0.41 -12.13
C LEU A 290 3.19 -1.56 -12.08
N LEU A 291 4.27 -1.38 -11.32
CA LEU A 291 5.25 -2.43 -11.05
C LEU A 291 5.22 -2.81 -9.58
N THR A 292 5.19 -4.11 -9.30
CA THR A 292 5.31 -4.62 -7.94
C THR A 292 6.61 -5.38 -7.75
N ARG A 293 7.20 -5.24 -6.57
CA ARG A 293 8.30 -6.04 -6.09
C ARG A 293 8.02 -6.44 -4.65
N ARG A 294 7.94 -7.75 -4.39
CA ARG A 294 7.96 -8.25 -3.00
C ARG A 294 9.42 -8.31 -2.57
N ILE A 295 9.82 -7.46 -1.64
CA ILE A 295 11.19 -7.31 -1.17
C ILE A 295 11.24 -7.81 0.27
N ARG A 296 11.83 -8.99 0.47
CA ARG A 296 12.08 -9.52 1.80
C ARG A 296 13.27 -8.79 2.42
N MET A 297 13.10 -8.34 3.65
CA MET A 297 14.14 -7.71 4.45
C MET A 297 14.78 -8.75 5.37
N ARG A 298 16.11 -8.76 5.45
CA ARG A 298 16.90 -9.58 6.39
C ARG A 298 17.01 -8.82 7.72
N ILE A 299 15.87 -8.71 8.42
CA ILE A 299 15.69 -7.84 9.58
C ILE A 299 16.70 -8.16 10.68
N GLU A 300 16.95 -9.44 10.95
CA GLU A 300 17.86 -9.87 12.03
C GLU A 300 19.31 -9.45 11.76
N ASN A 301 19.74 -9.47 10.49
CA ASN A 301 21.07 -8.99 10.10
C ASN A 301 21.16 -7.46 10.21
N TRP A 302 20.09 -6.78 9.76
CA TRP A 302 19.99 -5.32 9.83
C TRP A 302 20.03 -4.81 11.27
N ASP A 303 19.28 -5.43 12.19
CA ASP A 303 19.16 -5.00 13.59
C ASP A 303 20.47 -5.18 14.38
N ARG A 304 21.39 -6.00 13.87
CA ARG A 304 22.74 -6.20 14.43
C ARG A 304 23.78 -5.28 13.82
N THR A 305 23.41 -4.50 12.80
CA THR A 305 24.26 -3.52 12.14
C THR A 305 24.25 -2.21 12.92
N THR A 306 25.41 -1.54 13.03
CA THR A 306 25.51 -0.28 13.77
C THR A 306 24.66 0.81 13.13
N LEU A 307 24.16 1.77 13.92
CA LEU A 307 23.37 2.89 13.38
C LEU A 307 24.12 3.65 12.28
N LEU A 308 25.42 3.93 12.47
CA LEU A 308 26.23 4.63 11.48
C LEU A 308 26.29 3.86 10.16
N GLU A 309 26.39 2.54 10.21
CA GLU A 309 26.39 1.69 9.02
C GLU A 309 25.01 1.66 8.35
N GLN A 310 23.92 1.59 9.13
CA GLN A 310 22.56 1.70 8.57
C GLN A 310 22.34 3.03 7.84
N GLU A 311 22.77 4.14 8.44
CA GLU A 311 22.67 5.49 7.84
C GLU A 311 23.61 5.65 6.64
N ARG A 312 24.78 4.98 6.64
CA ARG A 312 25.69 4.92 5.48
C ARG A 312 25.05 4.20 4.30
N VAL A 313 24.48 3.02 4.54
CA VAL A 313 23.81 2.18 3.53
C VAL A 313 22.65 2.93 2.89
N ILE A 314 21.83 3.62 3.69
CA ILE A 314 20.69 4.39 3.17
C ILE A 314 21.14 5.72 2.55
N GLY A 315 22.11 6.41 3.15
CA GLY A 315 22.54 7.77 2.80
C GLY A 315 21.71 8.90 3.45
N ARG A 316 20.86 8.54 4.42
CA ARG A 316 20.06 9.47 5.23
C ARG A 316 20.15 9.07 6.70
N GLN A 317 19.85 10.01 7.58
CA GLN A 317 19.78 9.79 9.02
C GLN A 317 18.48 9.08 9.39
N LYS A 318 18.55 8.08 10.28
CA LYS A 318 17.40 7.26 10.67
C LYS A 318 16.38 8.08 11.46
N GLY A 319 16.85 8.95 12.35
CA GLY A 319 16.01 9.78 13.21
C GLY A 319 15.22 10.82 12.43
N SER A 320 15.93 11.80 11.87
CA SER A 320 15.36 12.96 11.18
C SER A 320 14.88 12.65 9.76
N GLY A 321 15.52 11.69 9.07
CA GLY A 321 15.35 11.49 7.62
C GLY A 321 16.19 12.44 6.77
N ALA A 322 16.96 13.35 7.37
CA ALA A 322 17.83 14.28 6.64
C ALA A 322 18.92 13.53 5.87
N PRO A 323 19.42 14.06 4.74
CA PRO A 323 20.67 13.56 4.15
C PRO A 323 21.80 13.53 5.19
N ASN A 324 22.72 12.58 5.07
CA ASN A 324 23.86 12.52 5.98
C ASN A 324 24.66 13.82 5.90
N GLY A 325 24.90 14.46 7.05
CA GLY A 325 25.57 15.77 7.14
C GLY A 325 24.64 16.98 7.22
N LEU A 326 23.34 16.79 6.95
CA LEU A 326 22.31 17.85 6.96
C LEU A 326 21.36 17.69 8.16
N GLN A 327 20.37 18.58 8.32
CA GLN A 327 19.54 18.68 9.53
C GLN A 327 18.05 18.41 9.29
N ASP A 328 17.51 18.81 8.13
CA ASP A 328 16.11 18.67 7.78
C ASP A 328 15.87 17.55 6.75
N GLU A 329 14.73 16.87 6.88
CA GLU A 329 14.34 15.76 6.03
C GLU A 329 14.32 16.12 4.55
N PHE A 330 13.85 17.32 4.21
CA PHE A 330 13.59 17.74 2.84
C PHE A 330 14.74 18.54 2.23
N GLU A 331 15.90 18.61 2.90
CA GLU A 331 17.11 19.12 2.25
C GLU A 331 17.52 18.24 1.07
N GLU A 332 18.03 18.88 0.03
CA GLU A 332 18.52 18.21 -1.17
C GLU A 332 19.75 17.35 -0.87
N LEU A 333 19.96 16.30 -1.66
CA LEU A 333 21.16 15.48 -1.57
C LEU A 333 22.37 16.27 -2.10
N ASP A 334 23.40 16.42 -1.28
CA ASP A 334 24.68 17.00 -1.67
C ASP A 334 25.74 15.90 -1.80
N PHE A 335 26.14 15.58 -3.03
CA PHE A 335 27.13 14.53 -3.33
C PHE A 335 28.58 15.02 -3.25
N ASP A 336 28.79 16.34 -3.18
CA ASP A 336 30.11 16.95 -3.06
C ASP A 336 30.50 17.17 -1.60
N MET A 337 29.54 17.08 -0.67
CA MET A 337 29.80 17.18 0.76
C MET A 337 30.69 16.03 1.25
N THR A 338 31.77 16.37 1.95
CA THR A 338 32.70 15.41 2.55
C THR A 338 32.88 15.61 4.05
N ASP A 339 33.25 14.54 4.74
CA ASP A 339 33.70 14.59 6.12
C ASP A 339 35.10 15.25 6.25
N ALA A 340 35.60 15.38 7.48
CA ALA A 340 36.91 15.97 7.76
C ALA A 340 38.11 15.20 7.18
N LYS A 341 37.90 13.96 6.70
CA LYS A 341 38.91 13.12 6.05
C LYS A 341 38.77 13.13 4.52
N GLY A 342 37.85 13.91 3.97
CA GLY A 342 37.57 13.98 2.53
C GLY A 342 36.75 12.79 2.00
N LYS A 343 36.13 11.98 2.88
CA LYS A 343 35.20 10.93 2.45
C LYS A 343 33.82 11.55 2.18
N PRO A 344 33.11 11.17 1.10
CA PRO A 344 31.73 11.64 0.87
C PRO A 344 30.84 11.40 2.10
N MET A 345 30.01 12.38 2.45
CA MET A 345 28.99 12.22 3.50
C MET A 345 27.88 11.26 3.08
N ILE A 346 27.60 11.21 1.78
CA ILE A 346 26.70 10.23 1.15
C ILE A 346 27.57 9.30 0.29
N ASP A 347 27.77 8.08 0.77
CA ASP A 347 28.60 7.08 0.11
C ASP A 347 28.15 6.82 -1.34
N VAL A 348 29.09 6.45 -2.22
CA VAL A 348 28.85 6.24 -3.66
C VAL A 348 27.89 5.07 -3.95
N ASP A 349 27.78 4.13 -3.02
CA ASP A 349 26.91 2.96 -3.02
C ASP A 349 25.67 3.12 -2.13
N ALA A 350 25.45 4.30 -1.54
CA ALA A 350 24.28 4.57 -0.72
C ALA A 350 22.99 4.53 -1.56
N HIS A 351 21.96 3.90 -1.00
CA HIS A 351 20.69 3.67 -1.69
C HIS A 351 20.11 4.95 -2.29
N VAL A 352 19.96 6.03 -1.50
CA VAL A 352 19.35 7.28 -1.96
C VAL A 352 20.16 7.97 -3.04
N ARG A 353 21.49 7.80 -3.07
CA ARG A 353 22.35 8.37 -4.11
C ARG A 353 22.12 7.65 -5.43
N LEU A 354 22.17 6.31 -5.41
CA LEU A 354 22.03 5.50 -6.61
C LEU A 354 20.67 5.67 -7.30
N VAL A 355 19.58 5.78 -6.51
CA VAL A 355 18.21 5.90 -7.03
C VAL A 355 17.73 7.35 -7.19
N SER A 356 18.61 8.33 -6.99
CA SER A 356 18.27 9.75 -7.11
C SER A 356 18.14 10.20 -8.57
N PRO A 357 17.31 11.22 -8.86
CA PRO A 357 17.27 11.84 -10.18
C PRO A 357 18.63 12.45 -10.57
N GLN A 358 19.38 13.00 -9.62
CA GLN A 358 20.71 13.55 -9.84
C GLN A 358 21.69 12.50 -10.40
N ASN A 359 21.61 11.25 -9.93
CA ASN A 359 22.45 10.15 -10.41
C ASN A 359 21.88 9.46 -11.66
N LEU A 360 20.56 9.42 -11.80
CA LEU A 360 19.86 8.70 -12.87
C LEU A 360 19.45 9.58 -14.05
N GLY A 361 20.04 10.77 -14.18
CA GLY A 361 19.78 11.64 -15.33
C GLY A 361 18.34 12.15 -15.40
N GLY A 362 17.74 12.48 -14.25
CA GLY A 362 16.39 13.01 -14.14
C GLY A 362 15.29 11.95 -14.04
N ILE A 363 15.61 10.66 -13.99
CA ILE A 363 14.58 9.62 -13.83
C ILE A 363 13.92 9.75 -12.45
N GLU A 364 12.61 9.93 -12.46
CA GLU A 364 11.74 9.84 -11.29
C GLU A 364 10.67 8.76 -11.45
N ILE A 365 10.14 8.28 -10.31
CA ILE A 365 9.04 7.33 -10.22
C ILE A 365 8.12 7.72 -9.05
N LEU A 366 6.83 7.36 -9.13
CA LEU A 366 5.92 7.50 -8.01
C LEU A 366 5.87 6.19 -7.21
N ARG A 367 6.46 6.19 -6.02
CA ARG A 367 6.48 5.03 -5.11
C ARG A 367 5.24 5.03 -4.22
N ARG A 368 4.68 3.84 -4.00
CA ARG A 368 3.46 3.63 -3.20
C ARG A 368 3.46 2.29 -2.46
N GLY A 369 4.60 1.94 -1.88
CA GLY A 369 4.80 0.63 -1.23
C GLY A 369 4.18 0.51 0.17
N TYR A 370 4.07 -0.72 0.65
CA TYR A 370 3.56 -1.07 1.98
C TYR A 370 4.44 -2.10 2.69
N ASN A 371 4.64 -1.94 4.00
CA ASN A 371 5.27 -2.96 4.84
C ASN A 371 4.39 -4.22 4.91
N PHE A 372 5.00 -5.41 4.85
CA PHE A 372 4.32 -6.68 5.06
C PHE A 372 5.02 -7.54 6.11
N THR A 373 4.26 -8.46 6.70
CA THR A 373 4.76 -9.57 7.50
C THR A 373 3.87 -10.79 7.25
N ASP A 374 4.47 -11.90 6.87
CA ASP A 374 3.80 -13.16 6.51
C ASP A 374 4.27 -14.30 7.42
N GLY A 375 4.60 -13.97 8.68
CA GLY A 375 5.06 -14.94 9.68
C GLY A 375 6.57 -15.15 9.65
N THR A 376 7.01 -16.42 9.64
CA THR A 376 8.43 -16.80 9.72
C THR A 376 8.80 -17.81 8.65
N ASP A 377 10.08 -17.86 8.27
CA ASP A 377 10.60 -18.73 7.21
C ASP A 377 10.88 -20.18 7.63
N GLY A 378 10.44 -20.58 8.84
CA GLY A 378 10.70 -21.90 9.41
C GLY A 378 12.09 -22.07 10.05
N PHE A 379 13.00 -21.10 9.90
CA PHE A 379 14.31 -21.06 10.56
C PHE A 379 14.36 -20.02 11.69
N GLY A 380 13.22 -19.40 11.99
CA GLY A 380 13.08 -18.38 13.03
C GLY A 380 13.33 -16.95 12.54
N HIS A 381 13.55 -16.73 11.25
CA HIS A 381 13.60 -15.39 10.70
C HIS A 381 12.23 -14.92 10.26
N LEU A 382 11.97 -13.62 10.35
CA LEU A 382 10.75 -13.00 9.86
C LEU A 382 10.66 -13.10 8.33
N ASP A 383 9.50 -13.51 7.81
CA ASP A 383 9.14 -13.28 6.42
C ASP A 383 8.42 -11.93 6.33
N ALA A 384 9.22 -10.86 6.38
CA ALA A 384 8.73 -9.50 6.43
C ALA A 384 9.58 -8.61 5.52
N GLY A 385 9.01 -7.46 5.15
CA GLY A 385 9.72 -6.48 4.34
C GLY A 385 8.79 -5.50 3.67
N LEU A 386 9.10 -5.14 2.43
CA LEU A 386 8.40 -4.13 1.65
C LEU A 386 7.73 -4.76 0.44
N PHE A 387 6.41 -4.63 0.34
CA PHE A 387 5.68 -4.81 -0.90
C PHE A 387 5.75 -3.49 -1.66
N PHE A 388 6.80 -3.36 -2.44
CA PHE A 388 7.10 -2.15 -3.19
C PHE A 388 6.14 -2.06 -4.39
N ILE A 389 5.59 -0.88 -4.59
CA ILE A 389 4.77 -0.52 -5.75
C ILE A 389 5.35 0.77 -6.33
N ALA A 390 5.51 0.80 -7.65
CA ALA A 390 5.81 2.02 -8.38
C ALA A 390 4.85 2.21 -9.55
N PHE A 391 4.50 3.48 -9.80
CA PHE A 391 3.79 3.93 -10.98
C PHE A 391 4.74 4.74 -11.85
N VAL A 392 4.77 4.39 -13.14
CA VAL A 392 5.66 5.01 -14.13
C VAL A 392 4.96 5.15 -15.47
N ARG A 393 5.38 6.15 -16.25
CA ARG A 393 4.93 6.36 -17.64
C ARG A 393 5.54 5.32 -18.58
N SER A 394 6.80 4.96 -18.38
CA SER A 394 7.58 4.05 -19.21
C SER A 394 8.48 3.16 -18.34
N PRO A 395 8.11 1.88 -18.13
CA PRO A 395 8.96 0.89 -17.46
C PRO A 395 10.39 0.84 -18.02
N GLU A 396 10.56 0.91 -19.34
CA GLU A 396 11.87 0.80 -19.99
C GLU A 396 12.75 2.03 -19.76
N LYS A 397 12.16 3.22 -19.67
CA LYS A 397 12.91 4.47 -19.45
C LYS A 397 13.16 4.78 -17.98
N GLN A 398 12.32 4.26 -17.07
CA GLN A 398 12.32 4.72 -15.68
C GLN A 398 12.61 3.60 -14.69
N PHE A 399 11.76 2.58 -14.64
CA PHE A 399 11.86 1.56 -13.60
C PHE A 399 13.03 0.59 -13.84
N ILE A 400 13.18 0.08 -15.07
CA ILE A 400 14.21 -0.90 -15.41
C ILE A 400 15.63 -0.32 -15.24
N PRO A 401 15.94 0.90 -15.71
CA PRO A 401 17.26 1.49 -15.49
C PRO A 401 17.57 1.71 -14.00
N MET A 402 16.61 2.23 -13.23
CA MET A 402 16.75 2.44 -11.78
C MET A 402 17.01 1.12 -11.05
N LEU A 403 16.20 0.08 -11.33
CA LEU A 403 16.39 -1.24 -10.73
C LEU A 403 17.71 -1.89 -11.18
N SER A 404 18.14 -1.67 -12.43
CA SER A 404 19.44 -2.13 -12.93
C SER A 404 20.61 -1.49 -12.19
N GLU A 405 20.55 -0.19 -11.89
CA GLU A 405 21.61 0.50 -11.16
C GLU A 405 21.68 -0.01 -9.71
N MET A 406 20.52 -0.05 -9.04
CA MET A 406 20.39 -0.52 -7.67
C MET A 406 20.87 -1.97 -7.51
N SER A 407 20.43 -2.88 -8.38
CA SER A 407 20.75 -4.31 -8.26
C SER A 407 22.25 -4.65 -8.41
N ARG A 408 23.06 -3.74 -8.98
CA ARG A 408 24.49 -3.96 -9.19
C ARG A 408 25.37 -3.34 -8.12
N LYS A 409 24.95 -2.19 -7.56
CA LYS A 409 25.85 -1.32 -6.79
C LYS A 409 25.36 -1.01 -5.38
N ASP A 410 24.07 -1.21 -5.10
CA ASP A 410 23.48 -0.75 -3.85
C ASP A 410 23.95 -1.56 -2.65
N ALA A 411 24.49 -0.87 -1.64
CA ALA A 411 24.87 -1.47 -0.37
C ALA A 411 23.67 -2.12 0.35
N LEU A 412 22.44 -1.65 0.08
CA LEU A 412 21.22 -2.22 0.65
C LEU A 412 20.99 -3.67 0.22
N ASN A 413 21.55 -4.12 -0.90
CA ASN A 413 21.42 -5.49 -1.40
C ASN A 413 21.90 -6.55 -0.40
N GLU A 414 22.79 -6.21 0.53
CA GLU A 414 23.20 -7.12 1.60
C GLU A 414 22.02 -7.49 2.52
N TYR A 415 21.06 -6.59 2.67
CA TYR A 415 19.97 -6.67 3.64
C TYR A 415 18.61 -6.99 3.02
N ILE A 416 18.50 -7.05 1.70
CA ILE A 416 17.25 -7.34 1.01
C ILE A 416 17.40 -8.50 0.01
N THR A 417 16.29 -9.16 -0.28
CA THR A 417 16.17 -10.09 -1.40
C THR A 417 14.82 -9.86 -2.08
N HIS A 418 14.80 -9.73 -3.40
CA HIS A 418 13.54 -9.67 -4.13
C HIS A 418 12.96 -11.07 -4.34
N THR A 419 11.72 -11.30 -3.92
CA THR A 419 11.09 -12.63 -3.93
C THR A 419 9.83 -12.73 -4.78
N GLY A 420 9.36 -11.62 -5.34
CA GLY A 420 8.19 -11.62 -6.23
C GLY A 420 8.18 -10.37 -7.10
N THR A 421 7.59 -10.47 -8.28
CA THR A 421 7.56 -9.35 -9.24
C THR A 421 6.36 -9.42 -10.16
N ALA A 422 5.78 -8.27 -10.52
CA ALA A 422 4.78 -8.19 -11.57
C ALA A 422 4.78 -6.81 -12.23
N ILE A 423 4.19 -6.73 -13.42
CA ILE A 423 3.97 -5.50 -14.18
C ILE A 423 2.54 -5.52 -14.73
N PHE A 424 1.86 -4.38 -14.65
CA PHE A 424 0.49 -4.19 -15.11
C PHE A 424 0.35 -2.85 -15.81
N ALA A 425 -0.44 -2.79 -16.88
CA ALA A 425 -0.90 -1.56 -17.49
C ALA A 425 -2.23 -1.16 -16.84
N CYS A 426 -2.23 -0.05 -16.09
CA CYS A 426 -3.41 0.51 -15.48
C CYS A 426 -4.09 1.47 -16.48
N PRO A 427 -5.32 1.18 -16.96
CA PRO A 427 -6.04 2.08 -17.87
C PRO A 427 -6.31 3.45 -17.21
N PRO A 428 -6.73 4.46 -18.00
CA PRO A 428 -7.25 5.70 -17.44
C PRO A 428 -8.45 5.47 -16.51
N GLY A 429 -8.84 6.52 -15.79
CA GLY A 429 -10.04 6.48 -14.97
C GLY A 429 -11.31 6.43 -15.81
N ILE A 430 -12.44 6.24 -15.13
CA ILE A 430 -13.76 6.26 -15.78
C ILE A 430 -14.33 7.69 -15.64
N PRO A 431 -14.61 8.41 -16.75
CA PRO A 431 -15.17 9.75 -16.67
C PRO A 431 -16.49 9.81 -15.90
N GLU A 432 -16.74 10.94 -15.25
CA GLU A 432 -18.05 11.21 -14.66
C GLU A 432 -19.14 11.27 -15.73
N GLY A 433 -20.34 10.79 -15.39
CA GLY A 433 -21.51 10.85 -16.28
C GLY A 433 -21.58 9.75 -17.35
N ASP A 434 -20.49 9.01 -17.62
CA ASP A 434 -20.53 7.88 -18.55
C ASP A 434 -20.98 6.59 -17.83
N ALA A 435 -22.28 6.32 -17.89
CA ALA A 435 -22.89 5.12 -17.31
C ALA A 435 -22.55 3.82 -18.07
N SER A 436 -22.04 3.93 -19.30
CA SER A 436 -21.67 2.77 -20.13
C SER A 436 -20.23 2.32 -19.91
N ALA A 437 -19.37 3.23 -19.47
CA ALA A 437 -17.96 2.97 -19.21
C ALA A 437 -17.76 2.10 -17.96
N TYR A 438 -16.79 1.19 -18.09
CA TYR A 438 -16.35 0.25 -17.07
C TYR A 438 -14.83 0.10 -17.13
N TRP A 439 -14.23 -0.54 -16.14
CA TRP A 439 -12.80 -0.84 -16.16
C TRP A 439 -12.40 -1.62 -17.42
N GLY A 440 -11.47 -1.07 -18.20
CA GLY A 440 -11.04 -1.66 -19.47
C GLY A 440 -11.99 -1.41 -20.65
N SER A 441 -13.03 -0.58 -20.50
CA SER A 441 -13.91 -0.22 -21.62
C SER A 441 -13.18 0.39 -22.82
N THR A 442 -12.13 1.20 -22.59
CA THR A 442 -11.28 1.75 -23.67
C THR A 442 -10.45 0.69 -24.40
N LEU A 443 -10.19 -0.47 -23.78
CA LEU A 443 -9.42 -1.57 -24.35
C LEU A 443 -10.30 -2.49 -25.22
N PHE A 444 -11.57 -2.66 -24.84
CA PHE A 444 -12.51 -3.56 -25.52
C PHE A 444 -13.43 -2.84 -26.53
N SER A 445 -13.32 -1.51 -26.65
CA SER A 445 -14.15 -0.64 -27.50
C SER A 445 -13.95 -0.86 -29.00
#